data_AF-A0A7J6KUT6-F1
#
_entry.id   AF-A0A7J6KUT6-F1
#
_cell.length_a   1.000
_cell.length_b   1.000
_cell.length_c   1.000
_cell.angle_alpha   90.00
_cell.angle_beta   90.00
_cell.angle_gamma   90.00
#
_symmetry.space_group_name_H-M   'P 1'
#
loop_
_entity.id
_entity.type
_entity.pdbx_description
1 polymer ?
#
loop_
_entity_poly.entity_id
_entity_poly.type
_entity_poly.pdbx_seq_one_letter_code
_entity_poly.pdbx_strand_id
1 'polypeptide(L)'
;MNNLDLSSAIRSYKHAVLAYLNFGYWSKIVPAAQKALKKPHAEDMENTLTAGLLAVDYFAWSKQSHQGKEMLTIVKRLVDDNGCACPEYISSLLKVYQSCITMSDYETAFGHFYRSWEAGPDVDDLFPLKRAQVMALKCGRSDLVYDAIAEIYKNRGSCLSTIPFLSAMVSFGLEQIGDYEAAERVARDGYACQGAATDDIWLDHAVIHSLYFQGPERQPDALDFFRDHHESWNARQESLIPLNVRIFDEDLWWEGRETTAGMFTSANLEDDHVIANALGLLWKLQCCSSQPSDESAATALRSRWRSVAAVAVAAPSWLSHVDSLLDVLLVRGLVEADRLQDAETLVGLRSSLFYRITERAF
;
A
#
# COMPACT_ATOMS: atom_id res chain seq x y z
N MET A 1 24.96 -21.92 -3.50
CA MET A 1 24.42 -20.63 -3.94
C MET A 1 25.38 -19.65 -3.36
N ASN A 2 25.97 -18.77 -4.15
CA ASN A 2 26.95 -17.85 -3.58
C ASN A 2 26.17 -16.77 -2.80
N ASN A 3 26.72 -16.20 -1.72
CA ASN A 3 26.05 -15.17 -0.90
C ASN A 3 25.52 -13.99 -1.74
N LEU A 4 26.14 -13.74 -2.90
CA LEU A 4 25.73 -12.73 -3.88
C LEU A 4 24.32 -12.98 -4.46
N ASP A 5 23.90 -14.23 -4.65
CA ASP A 5 22.57 -14.53 -5.19
C ASP A 5 21.46 -14.25 -4.16
N LEU A 6 21.72 -14.51 -2.87
CA LEU A 6 20.74 -14.29 -1.80
C LEU A 6 20.53 -12.79 -1.54
N SER A 7 21.63 -12.05 -1.44
CA SER A 7 21.59 -10.59 -1.28
C SER A 7 20.87 -9.92 -2.46
N SER A 8 21.11 -10.39 -3.69
CA SER A 8 20.42 -9.93 -4.89
C SER A 8 18.91 -10.20 -4.84
N ALA A 9 18.51 -11.39 -4.37
CA ALA A 9 17.10 -11.73 -4.20
C ALA A 9 16.40 -10.85 -3.16
N ILE A 10 17.06 -10.60 -2.01
CA ILE A 10 16.55 -9.70 -0.95
C ILE A 10 16.34 -8.29 -1.50
N ARG A 11 17.35 -7.71 -2.16
CA ARG A 11 17.25 -6.36 -2.75
C ARG A 11 16.17 -6.28 -3.81
N SER A 12 16.10 -7.28 -4.68
CA SER A 12 15.08 -7.35 -5.74
C SER A 12 13.68 -7.41 -5.16
N TYR A 13 13.48 -8.15 -4.06
CA TYR A 13 12.20 -8.23 -3.37
C TYR A 13 11.79 -6.88 -2.76
N LYS A 14 12.68 -6.26 -1.98
CA LYS A 14 12.42 -4.96 -1.34
C LYS A 14 12.10 -3.89 -2.38
N HIS A 15 12.89 -3.83 -3.46
CA HIS A 15 12.62 -2.95 -4.60
C HIS A 15 11.25 -3.24 -5.24
N ALA A 16 10.90 -4.52 -5.46
CA ALA A 16 9.62 -4.88 -6.03
C ALA A 16 8.43 -4.45 -5.15
N VAL A 17 8.57 -4.52 -3.82
CA VAL A 17 7.56 -4.04 -2.88
C VAL A 17 7.47 -2.52 -2.89
N LEU A 18 8.60 -1.82 -2.86
CA LEU A 18 8.64 -0.36 -2.90
C LEU A 18 8.08 0.20 -4.21
N ALA A 19 8.38 -0.46 -5.34
CA ALA A 19 7.90 -0.09 -6.66
C ALA A 19 6.51 -0.67 -7.00
N TYR A 20 5.86 -1.36 -6.06
CA TYR A 20 4.56 -2.04 -6.26
C TYR A 20 4.48 -2.89 -7.54
N LEU A 21 5.57 -3.59 -7.85
CA LEU A 21 5.57 -4.54 -8.97
C LEU A 21 4.62 -5.70 -8.65
N ASN A 22 4.12 -6.38 -9.69
CA ASN A 22 3.24 -7.54 -9.51
C ASN A 22 3.85 -8.63 -8.62
N PHE A 23 2.99 -9.46 -8.00
CA PHE A 23 3.40 -10.57 -7.12
C PHE A 23 4.32 -11.59 -7.80
N GLY A 24 4.34 -11.66 -9.14
CA GLY A 24 5.29 -12.48 -9.90
C GLY A 24 6.75 -12.05 -9.68
N TYR A 25 7.01 -10.77 -9.47
CA TYR A 25 8.35 -10.28 -9.08
C TYR A 25 8.67 -10.62 -7.62
N TRP A 26 7.66 -10.60 -6.75
CA TRP A 26 7.82 -10.86 -5.32
C TRP A 26 8.15 -12.33 -5.07
N SER A 27 7.51 -13.25 -5.81
CA SER A 27 7.66 -14.71 -5.61
C SER A 27 9.10 -15.23 -5.77
N LYS A 28 9.97 -14.48 -6.46
CA LYS A 28 11.38 -14.84 -6.68
C LYS A 28 12.18 -15.00 -5.38
N ILE A 29 11.75 -14.38 -4.28
CA ILE A 29 12.39 -14.54 -2.98
C ILE A 29 12.21 -15.96 -2.41
N VAL A 30 11.09 -16.62 -2.72
CA VAL A 30 10.71 -17.91 -2.13
C VAL A 30 11.74 -19.02 -2.40
N PRO A 31 12.14 -19.31 -3.65
CA PRO A 31 13.14 -20.36 -3.90
C PRO A 31 14.51 -20.03 -3.29
N ALA A 32 14.88 -18.75 -3.22
CA ALA A 32 16.13 -18.31 -2.58
C ALA A 32 16.10 -18.56 -1.06
N ALA A 33 15.01 -18.15 -0.41
CA ALA A 33 14.78 -18.36 1.03
C ALA A 33 14.73 -19.86 1.38
N GLN A 34 13.96 -20.66 0.63
CA GLN A 34 13.85 -22.11 0.85
C GLN A 34 15.21 -22.81 0.75
N LYS A 35 16.06 -22.39 -0.19
CA LYS A 35 17.40 -22.96 -0.35
C LYS A 35 18.33 -22.56 0.80
N ALA A 36 18.30 -21.29 1.22
CA ALA A 36 19.10 -20.78 2.33
C ALA A 36 18.71 -21.44 3.67
N LEU A 37 17.41 -21.54 3.96
CA LEU A 37 16.90 -22.15 5.20
C LEU A 37 17.16 -23.66 5.31
N LYS A 38 17.29 -24.38 4.17
CA LYS A 38 17.63 -25.82 4.18
C LYS A 38 19.07 -26.10 4.58
N LYS A 39 19.99 -25.18 4.31
CA LYS A 39 21.42 -25.31 4.57
C LYS A 39 21.97 -23.96 5.04
N PRO A 40 21.63 -23.53 6.26
CA PRO A 40 22.06 -22.24 6.77
C PRO A 40 23.58 -22.23 6.97
N HIS A 41 24.22 -21.14 6.55
CA HIS A 41 25.63 -20.88 6.81
C HIS A 41 25.74 -19.83 7.92
N ALA A 42 26.58 -20.08 8.93
CA ALA A 42 26.71 -19.18 10.08
C ALA A 42 27.10 -17.75 9.67
N GLU A 43 27.99 -17.62 8.68
CA GLU A 43 28.45 -16.33 8.14
C GLU A 43 27.37 -15.55 7.38
N ASP A 44 26.27 -16.20 6.97
CA ASP A 44 25.19 -15.60 6.17
C ASP A 44 23.82 -15.73 6.88
N MET A 45 23.84 -15.93 8.20
CA MET A 45 22.65 -16.17 8.99
C MET A 45 21.67 -15.00 8.92
N GLU A 46 22.17 -13.77 8.95
CA GLU A 46 21.34 -12.55 8.86
C GLU A 46 20.55 -12.49 7.55
N ASN A 47 21.21 -12.72 6.41
CA ASN A 47 20.54 -12.76 5.11
C ASN A 47 19.62 -13.96 4.98
N THR A 48 20.00 -15.12 5.55
CA THR A 48 19.16 -16.32 5.55
C THR A 48 17.84 -16.06 6.28
N LEU A 49 17.90 -15.47 7.48
CA LEU A 49 16.73 -15.11 8.27
C LEU A 49 15.91 -14.01 7.57
N THR A 50 16.56 -12.98 7.03
CA THR A 50 15.91 -11.90 6.28
C THR A 50 15.15 -12.43 5.07
N ALA A 51 15.78 -13.26 4.24
CA ALA A 51 15.11 -13.87 3.08
C ALA A 51 13.93 -14.74 3.50
N GLY A 52 14.07 -15.50 4.60
CA GLY A 52 12.97 -16.27 5.19
C GLY A 52 11.77 -15.39 5.56
N LEU A 53 12.01 -14.26 6.23
CA LEU A 53 10.97 -13.32 6.63
C LEU A 53 10.33 -12.60 5.44
N LEU A 54 11.10 -12.25 4.40
CA LEU A 54 10.55 -11.69 3.16
C LEU A 54 9.71 -12.72 2.37
N ALA A 55 10.05 -14.01 2.44
CA ALA A 55 9.20 -15.06 1.90
C ALA A 55 7.90 -15.22 2.72
N VAL A 56 7.97 -15.08 4.04
CA VAL A 56 6.78 -15.03 4.92
C VAL A 56 5.88 -13.85 4.53
N ASP A 57 6.46 -12.66 4.31
CA ASP A 57 5.76 -11.48 3.80
C ASP A 57 5.02 -11.79 2.50
N TYR A 58 5.73 -12.32 1.50
CA TYR A 58 5.12 -12.70 0.22
C TYR A 58 3.91 -13.63 0.41
N PHE A 59 4.05 -14.67 1.23
CA PHE A 59 2.95 -15.61 1.48
C PHE A 59 1.77 -14.96 2.20
N ALA A 60 2.02 -14.06 3.16
CA ALA A 60 0.96 -13.31 3.84
C ALA A 60 0.17 -12.45 2.84
N TRP A 61 0.86 -11.73 1.95
CA TRP A 61 0.22 -10.82 0.99
C TRP A 61 -0.39 -11.52 -0.22
N SER A 62 0.12 -12.69 -0.62
CA SER A 62 -0.44 -13.51 -1.71
C SER A 62 -1.52 -14.48 -1.24
N LYS A 63 -2.08 -14.29 -0.04
CA LYS A 63 -3.14 -15.12 0.57
C LYS A 63 -2.76 -16.59 0.78
N GLN A 64 -1.47 -16.90 0.82
CA GLN A 64 -0.91 -18.23 1.08
C GLN A 64 -0.56 -18.39 2.56
N SER A 65 -1.53 -18.12 3.44
CA SER A 65 -1.31 -18.00 4.89
C SER A 65 -0.76 -19.28 5.52
N HIS A 66 -1.11 -20.46 5.00
CA HIS A 66 -0.58 -21.73 5.48
C HIS A 66 0.93 -21.85 5.23
N GLN A 67 1.38 -21.61 3.99
CA GLN A 67 2.79 -21.59 3.62
C GLN A 67 3.57 -20.52 4.41
N GLY A 68 2.96 -19.35 4.64
CA GLY A 68 3.53 -18.30 5.48
C GLY A 68 3.77 -18.77 6.92
N LYS A 69 2.82 -19.48 7.53
CA LYS A 69 2.95 -20.04 8.89
C LYS A 69 4.02 -21.12 8.97
N GLU A 70 4.10 -22.00 7.99
CA GLU A 70 5.14 -23.03 7.90
C GLU A 70 6.53 -22.40 7.81
N MET A 71 6.71 -21.43 6.90
CA MET A 71 7.96 -20.71 6.73
C MET A 71 8.37 -19.96 8.00
N LEU A 72 7.43 -19.26 8.65
CA LEU A 72 7.68 -18.56 9.91
C LEU A 72 8.12 -19.53 11.02
N THR A 73 7.56 -20.73 11.06
CA THR A 73 7.94 -21.78 12.03
C THR A 73 9.36 -22.30 11.79
N ILE A 74 9.81 -22.35 10.53
CA ILE A 74 11.20 -22.71 10.19
C ILE A 74 12.15 -21.59 10.64
N VAL A 75 11.85 -20.33 10.31
CA VAL A 75 12.69 -19.18 10.69
C VAL A 75 12.82 -19.08 12.22
N LYS A 76 11.71 -19.22 12.96
CA LYS A 76 11.72 -19.22 14.43
C LYS A 76 12.65 -20.28 15.02
N ARG A 77 12.50 -21.53 14.58
CA ARG A 77 13.37 -22.63 15.05
C ARG A 77 14.83 -22.33 14.79
N LEU A 78 15.15 -21.78 13.62
CA LEU A 78 16.54 -21.43 13.30
C LEU A 78 17.09 -20.34 14.23
N VAL A 79 16.28 -19.35 14.62
CA VAL A 79 16.66 -18.34 15.62
C VAL A 79 16.91 -18.99 16.98
N ASP A 80 15.99 -19.84 17.43
CA ASP A 80 16.08 -20.52 18.73
C ASP A 80 17.30 -21.44 18.81
N ASP A 81 17.55 -22.23 17.74
CA ASP A 81 18.62 -23.23 17.68
C ASP A 81 20.03 -22.60 17.62
N ASN A 82 20.17 -21.41 17.03
CA ASN A 82 21.48 -20.78 16.88
C ASN A 82 21.90 -19.94 18.08
N GLY A 83 20.99 -19.66 19.03
CA GLY A 83 21.30 -18.89 20.26
C GLY A 83 21.89 -17.49 20.03
N CYS A 84 21.98 -17.04 18.78
CA CYS A 84 22.51 -15.75 18.41
C CYS A 84 21.53 -14.67 18.82
N ALA A 85 22.02 -13.59 19.43
CA ALA A 85 21.26 -12.36 19.55
C ALA A 85 20.90 -11.90 18.14
N CYS A 86 19.65 -12.12 17.72
CA CYS A 86 19.17 -11.61 16.44
C CYS A 86 19.25 -10.09 16.47
N PRO A 87 19.75 -9.44 15.40
CA PRO A 87 19.64 -8.00 15.25
C PRO A 87 18.21 -7.54 15.52
N GLU A 88 18.06 -6.38 16.15
CA GLU A 88 16.75 -5.83 16.53
C GLU A 88 15.78 -5.71 15.35
N TYR A 89 16.30 -5.37 14.17
CA TYR A 89 15.58 -5.43 12.88
C TYR A 89 14.93 -6.80 12.63
N ILE A 90 15.69 -7.90 12.72
CA ILE A 90 15.17 -9.26 12.49
C ILE A 90 14.17 -9.66 13.58
N SER A 91 14.48 -9.34 14.85
CA SER A 91 13.59 -9.61 15.97
C SER A 91 12.24 -8.90 15.81
N SER A 92 12.27 -7.64 15.35
CA SER A 92 11.07 -6.84 15.09
C SER A 92 10.25 -7.41 13.94
N LEU A 93 10.86 -7.76 12.80
CA LEU A 93 10.15 -8.41 11.69
C LEU A 93 9.55 -9.76 12.09
N LEU A 94 10.23 -10.54 12.93
CA LEU A 94 9.66 -11.78 13.48
C LEU A 94 8.38 -11.52 14.27
N LYS A 95 8.37 -10.48 15.11
CA LYS A 95 7.19 -10.07 15.89
C LYS A 95 6.07 -9.57 15.00
N VAL A 96 6.38 -8.78 13.96
CA VAL A 96 5.41 -8.37 12.93
C VAL A 96 4.67 -9.59 12.39
N TYR A 97 5.39 -10.55 11.81
CA TYR A 97 4.72 -11.66 11.11
C TYR A 97 3.98 -12.58 12.06
N GLN A 98 4.38 -12.65 13.33
CA GLN A 98 3.58 -13.30 14.36
C GLN A 98 2.26 -12.57 14.58
N SER A 99 2.29 -11.25 14.77
CA SER A 99 1.09 -10.42 14.98
C SER A 99 0.17 -10.41 13.75
N CYS A 100 0.71 -10.20 12.54
CA CYS A 100 -0.06 -10.15 11.30
C CYS A 100 -0.69 -11.50 10.93
N ILE A 101 0.10 -12.58 10.91
CA ILE A 101 -0.34 -13.87 10.36
C ILE A 101 -1.17 -14.67 11.38
N THR A 102 -0.93 -14.43 12.67
CA THR A 102 -1.58 -15.21 13.74
C THR A 102 -2.72 -14.46 14.40
N MET A 103 -2.57 -13.15 14.62
CA MET A 103 -3.47 -12.37 15.47
C MET A 103 -4.29 -11.32 14.72
N SER A 104 -3.96 -11.03 13.46
CA SER A 104 -4.50 -9.90 12.69
C SER A 104 -4.40 -8.56 13.45
N ASP A 105 -3.35 -8.40 14.27
CA ASP A 105 -3.11 -7.20 15.09
C ASP A 105 -2.21 -6.23 14.31
N TYR A 106 -2.84 -5.42 13.45
CA TYR A 106 -2.15 -4.51 12.55
C TYR A 106 -1.52 -3.29 13.26
N GLU A 107 -2.08 -2.83 14.38
CA GLU A 107 -1.51 -1.72 15.15
C GLU A 107 -0.20 -2.13 15.83
N THR A 108 -0.18 -3.32 16.45
CA THR A 108 1.08 -3.88 16.97
C THR A 108 2.09 -4.15 15.85
N ALA A 109 1.61 -4.65 14.71
CA ALA A 109 2.47 -4.89 13.54
C ALA A 109 3.07 -3.59 12.98
N PHE A 110 2.31 -2.50 12.92
CA PHE A 110 2.81 -1.16 12.58
C PHE A 110 4.01 -0.80 13.46
N GLY A 111 3.84 -0.87 14.79
CA GLY A 111 4.90 -0.49 15.73
C GLY A 111 6.16 -1.37 15.61
N HIS A 112 6.02 -2.64 15.22
CA HIS A 112 7.16 -3.49 14.95
C HIS A 112 7.84 -3.22 13.60
N PHE A 113 7.09 -2.94 12.54
CA PHE A 113 7.68 -2.52 11.27
C PHE A 113 8.43 -1.19 11.40
N TYR A 114 7.86 -0.23 12.12
CA TYR A 114 8.50 1.07 12.36
C TYR A 114 9.81 0.91 13.15
N ARG A 115 9.79 0.19 14.27
CA ARG A 115 11.02 -0.14 15.04
C ARG A 115 12.05 -0.91 14.22
N SER A 116 11.59 -1.80 13.34
CA SER A 116 12.49 -2.52 12.44
C SER A 116 13.24 -1.56 11.52
N TRP A 117 12.57 -0.56 10.97
CA TRP A 117 13.22 0.45 10.14
C TRP A 117 14.17 1.33 10.97
N GLU A 118 13.74 1.77 12.16
CA GLU A 118 14.55 2.61 13.04
C GLU A 118 15.86 1.93 13.47
N ALA A 119 15.79 0.65 13.83
CA ALA A 119 16.93 -0.17 14.22
C ALA A 119 17.66 -0.83 13.03
N GLY A 120 17.23 -0.54 11.80
CA GLY A 120 17.80 -1.11 10.58
C GLY A 120 19.26 -0.65 10.35
N PRO A 121 20.10 -1.48 9.73
CA PRO A 121 21.49 -1.14 9.46
C PRO A 121 21.64 -0.09 8.34
N ASP A 122 20.60 0.09 7.52
CA ASP A 122 20.58 0.98 6.37
C ASP A 122 19.36 1.90 6.45
N VAL A 123 19.61 3.20 6.50
CA VAL A 123 18.55 4.22 6.57
C VAL A 123 17.75 4.30 5.27
N ASP A 124 18.32 3.82 4.17
CA ASP A 124 17.72 3.79 2.83
C ASP A 124 16.90 2.50 2.59
N ASP A 125 16.89 1.56 3.55
CA ASP A 125 16.04 0.38 3.50
C ASP A 125 14.59 0.73 3.87
N LEU A 126 13.87 1.34 2.94
CA LEU A 126 12.52 1.85 3.16
C LEU A 126 11.43 0.75 3.22
N PHE A 127 11.79 -0.52 3.03
CA PHE A 127 10.85 -1.63 3.03
C PHE A 127 10.01 -1.73 4.33
N PRO A 128 10.60 -1.72 5.54
CA PRO A 128 9.80 -1.85 6.76
C PRO A 128 8.91 -0.63 6.96
N LEU A 129 9.39 0.58 6.61
CA LEU A 129 8.57 1.79 6.67
C LEU A 129 7.37 1.72 5.70
N LYS A 130 7.57 1.22 4.48
CA LYS A 130 6.48 0.95 3.53
C LYS A 130 5.45 0.01 4.13
N ARG A 131 5.89 -1.07 4.76
CA ARG A 131 4.97 -2.04 5.38
C ARG A 131 4.28 -1.47 6.61
N ALA A 132 4.94 -0.64 7.40
CA ALA A 132 4.31 0.12 8.48
C ALA A 132 3.15 0.97 7.93
N GLN A 133 3.38 1.74 6.86
CA GLN A 133 2.31 2.50 6.19
C GLN A 133 1.09 1.62 5.85
N VAL A 134 1.30 0.44 5.26
CA VAL A 134 0.18 -0.44 4.92
C VAL A 134 -0.53 -0.96 6.18
N MET A 135 0.19 -1.25 7.26
CA MET A 135 -0.43 -1.66 8.53
C MET A 135 -1.29 -0.56 9.14
N ALA A 136 -0.80 0.69 9.14
CA ALA A 136 -1.55 1.86 9.60
C ALA A 136 -2.86 2.04 8.81
N LEU A 137 -2.81 1.84 7.48
CA LEU A 137 -4.00 1.87 6.64
C LEU A 137 -4.97 0.74 6.99
N LYS A 138 -4.49 -0.49 7.16
CA LYS A 138 -5.35 -1.64 7.51
C LYS A 138 -6.07 -1.48 8.86
N CYS A 139 -5.49 -0.77 9.83
CA CYS A 139 -6.16 -0.46 11.09
C CYS A 139 -6.91 0.88 11.09
N GLY A 140 -6.97 1.59 9.96
CA GLY A 140 -7.66 2.89 9.85
C GLY A 140 -6.99 4.01 10.66
N ARG A 141 -5.72 3.85 11.02
CA ARG A 141 -4.95 4.78 11.86
C ARG A 141 -3.90 5.49 11.02
N SER A 142 -4.36 6.25 10.02
CA SER A 142 -3.48 7.01 9.14
C SER A 142 -2.66 8.07 9.88
N ASP A 143 -3.12 8.53 11.04
CA ASP A 143 -2.38 9.37 11.98
C ASP A 143 -1.03 8.75 12.38
N LEU A 144 -0.95 7.42 12.49
CA LEU A 144 0.31 6.74 12.79
C LEU A 144 1.36 6.93 11.70
N VAL A 145 0.95 7.04 10.44
CA VAL A 145 1.87 7.32 9.32
C VAL A 145 2.43 8.73 9.46
N TYR A 146 1.57 9.70 9.77
CA TYR A 146 1.97 11.08 9.99
C TYR A 146 2.92 11.21 11.19
N ASP A 147 2.59 10.61 12.33
CA ASP A 147 3.39 10.68 13.56
C ASP A 147 4.79 10.07 13.35
N ALA A 148 4.85 8.88 12.74
CA ALA A 148 6.12 8.25 12.36
C ALA A 148 6.96 9.17 11.48
N ILE A 149 6.33 9.81 10.50
CA ILE A 149 7.01 10.68 9.57
C ILE A 149 7.48 11.99 10.22
N ALA A 150 6.66 12.59 11.09
CA ALA A 150 7.00 13.79 11.83
C ALA A 150 8.21 13.53 12.74
N GLU A 151 8.25 12.36 13.38
CA GLU A 151 9.40 11.92 14.17
C GLU A 151 10.65 11.71 13.29
N ILE A 152 10.50 11.06 12.14
CA ILE A 152 11.56 10.86 11.14
C ILE A 152 12.19 12.21 10.76
N TYR A 153 11.37 13.19 10.36
CA TYR A 153 11.86 14.54 10.01
C TYR A 153 12.53 15.25 11.17
N LYS A 154 11.95 15.17 12.38
CA LYS A 154 12.50 15.78 13.58
C LYS A 154 13.89 15.23 13.93
N ASN A 155 14.07 13.92 13.80
CA ASN A 155 15.27 13.24 14.27
C ASN A 155 16.39 13.18 13.21
N ARG A 156 16.04 13.20 11.91
CA ARG A 156 17.03 13.03 10.82
C ARG A 156 17.18 14.26 9.91
N GLY A 157 16.34 15.29 10.09
CA GLY A 157 16.49 16.59 9.44
C GLY A 157 16.52 16.53 7.90
N SER A 158 17.34 17.39 7.29
CA SER A 158 17.47 17.54 5.83
C SER A 158 18.11 16.33 5.12
N CYS A 159 18.54 15.30 5.84
CA CYS A 159 19.07 14.07 5.24
C CYS A 159 17.97 13.26 4.51
N LEU A 160 16.70 13.48 4.87
CA LEU A 160 15.58 12.72 4.32
C LEU A 160 14.99 13.37 3.06
N SER A 161 15.20 14.68 2.89
CA SER A 161 14.72 15.39 1.70
C SER A 161 15.40 14.88 0.43
N THR A 162 16.54 14.20 0.54
CA THR A 162 17.25 13.56 -0.59
C THR A 162 16.66 12.21 -1.02
N ILE A 163 15.62 11.71 -0.35
CA ILE A 163 14.98 10.43 -0.68
C ILE A 163 13.54 10.72 -1.17
N PRO A 164 13.29 10.68 -2.49
CA PRO A 164 12.00 11.02 -3.11
C PRO A 164 10.83 10.24 -2.52
N PHE A 165 11.03 8.94 -2.31
CA PHE A 165 10.04 8.07 -1.71
C PHE A 165 9.61 8.52 -0.31
N LEU A 166 10.53 9.07 0.50
CA LEU A 166 10.18 9.61 1.81
C LEU A 166 9.33 10.87 1.67
N SER A 167 9.70 11.81 0.79
CA SER A 167 8.89 12.99 0.52
C SER A 167 7.47 12.63 0.06
N ALA A 168 7.34 11.63 -0.82
CA ALA A 168 6.03 11.10 -1.23
C ALA A 168 5.25 10.48 -0.06
N MET A 169 5.91 9.71 0.82
CA MET A 169 5.27 9.17 2.02
C MET A 169 4.78 10.27 2.97
N VAL A 170 5.53 11.37 3.08
CA VAL A 170 5.17 12.49 3.95
C VAL A 170 3.97 13.23 3.41
N SER A 171 4.00 13.53 2.11
CA SER A 171 2.85 14.07 1.40
C SER A 171 1.62 13.20 1.60
N PHE A 172 1.75 11.87 1.47
CA PHE A 172 0.66 10.94 1.77
C PHE A 172 0.14 11.07 3.20
N GLY A 173 1.02 11.14 4.21
CA GLY A 173 0.62 11.30 5.61
C GLY A 173 -0.13 12.61 5.87
N LEU A 174 0.32 13.71 5.27
CA LEU A 174 -0.33 15.02 5.31
C LEU A 174 -1.70 14.99 4.62
N GLU A 175 -1.81 14.31 3.48
CA GLU A 175 -3.09 14.08 2.79
C GLU A 175 -4.08 13.34 3.71
N GLN A 176 -3.62 12.36 4.49
CA GLN A 176 -4.52 11.60 5.36
C GLN A 176 -5.11 12.42 6.51
N ILE A 177 -4.46 13.52 6.90
CA ILE A 177 -4.96 14.45 7.92
C ILE A 177 -5.64 15.70 7.33
N GLY A 178 -5.74 15.78 6.01
CA GLY A 178 -6.41 16.88 5.29
C GLY A 178 -5.56 18.12 5.05
N ASP A 179 -4.25 18.10 5.32
CA ASP A 179 -3.34 19.22 5.02
C ASP A 179 -2.78 19.10 3.59
N TYR A 180 -3.67 19.25 2.61
CA TYR A 180 -3.34 19.03 1.20
C TYR A 180 -2.35 20.05 0.63
N GLU A 181 -2.37 21.30 1.13
CA GLU A 181 -1.39 22.31 0.73
C GLU A 181 0.02 21.96 1.21
N ALA A 182 0.18 21.52 2.45
CA ALA A 182 1.48 21.04 2.93
C ALA A 182 1.90 19.76 2.21
N ALA A 183 0.96 18.86 1.93
CA ALA A 183 1.22 17.65 1.17
C ALA A 183 1.77 17.97 -0.24
N GLU A 184 1.19 18.95 -0.93
CA GLU A 184 1.67 19.41 -2.23
C GLU A 184 3.08 19.98 -2.13
N ARG A 185 3.32 20.90 -1.18
CA ARG A 185 4.64 21.53 -0.99
C ARG A 185 5.73 20.49 -0.77
N VAL A 186 5.50 19.53 0.14
CA VAL A 186 6.49 18.50 0.45
C VAL A 186 6.77 17.60 -0.75
N ALA A 187 5.75 17.21 -1.52
CA ALA A 187 5.94 16.43 -2.73
C ALA A 187 6.78 17.20 -3.76
N ARG A 188 6.50 18.50 -3.95
CA ARG A 188 7.26 19.36 -4.87
C ARG A 188 8.71 19.58 -4.42
N ASP A 189 8.94 19.78 -3.12
CA ASP A 189 10.28 19.89 -2.54
C ASP A 189 11.12 18.62 -2.73
N GLY A 190 10.47 17.46 -2.85
CA GLY A 190 11.11 16.19 -3.21
C GLY A 190 11.88 16.25 -4.53
N TYR A 191 11.34 16.91 -5.56
CA TYR A 191 12.03 17.05 -6.86
C TYR A 191 13.27 17.93 -6.78
N ALA A 192 13.22 18.98 -5.94
CA ALA A 192 14.35 19.90 -5.77
C ALA A 192 15.61 19.19 -5.28
N CYS A 193 15.44 18.03 -4.62
CA CYS A 193 16.53 17.24 -4.07
C CYS A 193 17.10 16.18 -5.04
N GLN A 194 16.42 15.88 -6.14
CA GLN A 194 16.88 14.87 -7.12
C GLN A 194 17.90 15.39 -8.15
N GLY A 195 18.09 16.71 -8.24
CA GLY A 195 18.97 17.32 -9.24
C GLY A 195 18.54 16.97 -10.67
N ALA A 196 17.62 17.75 -11.23
CA ALA A 196 17.16 17.70 -12.63
C ALA A 196 16.59 16.37 -13.17
N ALA A 197 16.69 15.23 -12.47
CA ALA A 197 15.92 14.04 -12.77
C ALA A 197 14.49 14.27 -12.27
N THR A 198 13.57 14.52 -13.21
CA THR A 198 12.19 14.98 -12.97
C THR A 198 11.16 13.84 -12.91
N ASP A 199 11.60 12.59 -12.97
CA ASP A 199 10.74 11.47 -13.37
C ASP A 199 10.54 10.48 -12.22
N ASP A 200 10.28 10.98 -11.00
CA ASP A 200 9.95 10.14 -9.86
C ASP A 200 8.43 9.96 -9.72
N ILE A 201 8.01 8.73 -9.98
CA ILE A 201 6.60 8.41 -10.05
C ILE A 201 5.88 8.52 -8.69
N TRP A 202 6.61 8.38 -7.57
CA TRP A 202 6.03 8.55 -6.23
C TRP A 202 5.74 10.00 -5.93
N LEU A 203 6.65 10.89 -6.35
CA LEU A 203 6.42 12.33 -6.24
C LEU A 203 5.30 12.77 -7.17
N ASP A 204 5.24 12.24 -8.40
CA ASP A 204 4.15 12.58 -9.33
C ASP A 204 2.80 12.18 -8.74
N HIS A 205 2.70 10.94 -8.21
CA HIS A 205 1.53 10.46 -7.49
C HIS A 205 1.10 11.43 -6.38
N ALA A 206 2.06 11.81 -5.54
CA ALA A 206 1.84 12.63 -4.36
C ALA A 206 1.38 14.05 -4.73
N VAL A 207 1.99 14.68 -5.74
CA VAL A 207 1.58 15.99 -6.25
C VAL A 207 0.16 15.93 -6.80
N ILE A 208 -0.14 14.96 -7.66
CA ILE A 208 -1.46 14.83 -8.30
C ILE A 208 -2.55 14.64 -7.24
N HIS A 209 -2.34 13.74 -6.28
CA HIS A 209 -3.28 13.53 -5.18
C HIS A 209 -3.48 14.80 -4.35
N SER A 210 -2.38 15.46 -3.96
CA SER A 210 -2.44 16.67 -3.14
C SER A 210 -3.16 17.81 -3.85
N LEU A 211 -2.95 18.00 -5.15
CA LEU A 211 -3.66 18.98 -5.96
C LEU A 211 -5.15 18.64 -6.04
N TYR A 212 -5.46 17.40 -6.37
CA TYR A 212 -6.83 16.96 -6.62
C TYR A 212 -7.72 17.12 -5.38
N PHE A 213 -7.20 16.81 -4.19
CA PHE A 213 -7.95 16.86 -2.95
C PHE A 213 -8.11 18.27 -2.34
N GLN A 214 -7.43 19.28 -2.88
CA GLN A 214 -7.61 20.67 -2.41
C GLN A 214 -8.97 21.26 -2.78
N GLY A 215 -9.62 20.78 -3.84
CA GLY A 215 -10.94 21.23 -4.24
C GLY A 215 -11.12 21.29 -5.76
N PRO A 216 -12.36 21.48 -6.25
CA PRO A 216 -12.68 21.55 -7.68
C PRO A 216 -11.84 22.54 -8.46
N GLU A 217 -11.45 23.66 -7.85
CA GLU A 217 -10.64 24.70 -8.45
C GLU A 217 -9.19 24.29 -8.71
N ARG A 218 -8.68 23.27 -8.00
CA ARG A 218 -7.32 22.73 -8.16
C ARG A 218 -7.27 21.44 -8.99
N GLN A 219 -8.43 20.85 -9.30
CA GLN A 219 -8.49 19.66 -10.15
C GLN A 219 -7.86 19.86 -11.54
N PRO A 220 -8.10 20.99 -12.26
CA PRO A 220 -7.43 21.23 -13.54
C PRO A 220 -5.91 21.16 -13.44
N ASP A 221 -5.32 21.75 -12.39
CA ASP A 221 -3.86 21.70 -12.16
C ASP A 221 -3.37 20.25 -11.99
N ALA A 222 -4.13 19.41 -11.30
CA ALA A 222 -3.80 17.99 -11.10
C ALA A 222 -3.79 17.22 -12.44
N LEU A 223 -4.74 17.52 -13.32
CA LEU A 223 -4.88 16.89 -14.64
C LEU A 223 -3.79 17.35 -15.60
N ASP A 224 -3.51 18.65 -15.62
CA ASP A 224 -2.44 19.22 -16.45
C ASP A 224 -1.09 18.64 -16.02
N PHE A 225 -0.82 18.60 -14.71
CA PHE A 225 0.38 17.95 -14.17
C PHE A 225 0.48 16.48 -14.58
N PHE A 226 -0.62 15.72 -14.48
CA PHE A 226 -0.66 14.33 -14.94
C PHE A 226 -0.32 14.22 -16.44
N ARG A 227 -0.96 15.04 -17.29
CA ARG A 227 -0.74 15.02 -18.75
C ARG A 227 0.70 15.34 -19.10
N ASP A 228 1.31 16.31 -18.42
CA ASP A 228 2.69 16.71 -18.68
C ASP A 228 3.72 15.65 -18.25
N HIS A 229 3.40 14.84 -17.24
CA HIS A 229 4.35 13.89 -16.66
C HIS A 229 4.16 12.43 -17.11
N HIS A 230 2.93 12.01 -17.46
CA HIS A 230 2.63 10.58 -17.64
C HIS A 230 3.40 9.90 -18.77
N GLU A 231 3.82 10.63 -19.81
CA GLU A 231 4.60 10.08 -20.92
C GLU A 231 6.02 9.67 -20.51
N SER A 232 6.54 10.22 -19.41
CA SER A 232 7.86 9.89 -18.87
C SER A 232 7.87 8.58 -18.06
N TRP A 233 6.69 8.08 -17.68
CA TRP A 233 6.58 6.87 -16.87
C TRP A 233 6.92 5.65 -17.72
N ASN A 234 7.82 4.80 -17.22
CA ASN A 234 8.18 3.61 -17.98
C ASN A 234 7.06 2.56 -17.90
N ALA A 235 7.00 1.65 -18.89
CA ALA A 235 5.99 0.58 -18.99
C ALA A 235 5.92 -0.38 -17.77
N ARG A 236 6.87 -0.33 -16.84
CA ARG A 236 6.81 -1.11 -15.58
C ARG A 236 6.14 -0.34 -14.43
N GLN A 237 5.98 0.97 -14.56
CA GLN A 237 5.34 1.86 -13.59
C GLN A 237 3.90 2.27 -14.02
N GLU A 238 3.50 1.98 -15.26
CA GLU A 238 2.19 2.30 -15.87
C GLU A 238 0.96 1.65 -15.21
N SER A 239 1.11 0.66 -14.30
CA SER A 239 -0.06 -0.10 -13.83
C SER A 239 -0.85 0.53 -12.68
N LEU A 240 -0.28 1.49 -11.93
CA LEU A 240 -0.90 1.98 -10.69
C LEU A 240 -1.32 3.45 -10.72
N ILE A 241 -0.51 4.33 -11.28
CA ILE A 241 -0.82 5.77 -11.26
C ILE A 241 -1.83 6.16 -12.32
N PRO A 242 -1.77 5.68 -13.58
CA PRO A 242 -2.88 5.88 -14.51
C PRO A 242 -4.20 5.39 -13.93
N LEU A 243 -4.20 4.33 -13.13
CA LEU A 243 -5.42 3.83 -12.51
C LEU A 243 -5.92 4.75 -11.38
N ASN A 244 -5.05 5.15 -10.45
CA ASN A 244 -5.40 6.08 -9.38
C ASN A 244 -5.82 7.44 -9.94
N VAL A 245 -5.11 7.93 -10.96
CA VAL A 245 -5.38 9.24 -11.57
C VAL A 245 -6.63 9.23 -12.45
N ARG A 246 -6.85 8.14 -13.21
CA ARG A 246 -8.08 8.01 -14.01
C ARG A 246 -9.31 7.85 -13.12
N ILE A 247 -9.26 7.28 -11.91
CA ILE A 247 -10.44 7.24 -11.01
C ILE A 247 -11.00 8.66 -10.71
N PHE A 248 -10.16 9.70 -10.81
CA PHE A 248 -10.52 11.06 -10.47
C PHE A 248 -11.29 11.82 -11.55
N ASP A 249 -11.13 11.52 -12.85
CA ASP A 249 -11.76 12.32 -13.91
C ASP A 249 -12.25 11.48 -15.10
N GLU A 250 -13.52 11.63 -15.45
CA GLU A 250 -14.16 11.00 -16.61
C GLU A 250 -13.60 11.52 -17.95
N ASP A 251 -13.08 12.74 -17.99
CA ASP A 251 -12.44 13.34 -19.17
C ASP A 251 -11.04 12.75 -19.42
N LEU A 252 -10.40 12.15 -18.41
CA LEU A 252 -9.21 11.30 -18.60
C LEU A 252 -9.56 9.87 -19.04
N TRP A 253 -10.85 9.52 -19.08
CA TRP A 253 -11.33 8.24 -19.65
C TRP A 253 -11.58 8.36 -21.16
N TRP A 254 -11.31 9.54 -21.74
CA TRP A 254 -11.76 9.96 -23.05
C TRP A 254 -11.17 9.19 -24.24
N GLU A 255 -10.15 8.35 -24.04
CA GLU A 255 -9.71 7.40 -25.08
C GLU A 255 -10.60 6.14 -25.12
N GLY A 256 -11.85 6.34 -25.53
CA GLY A 256 -12.73 5.28 -26.05
C GLY A 256 -13.97 5.01 -25.20
N ARG A 257 -15.13 5.53 -25.67
CA ARG A 257 -16.46 5.15 -25.15
C ARG A 257 -16.82 3.66 -25.37
N GLU A 258 -16.00 2.90 -26.10
CA GLU A 258 -16.13 1.44 -26.26
C GLU A 258 -15.18 0.65 -25.34
N THR A 259 -14.29 1.30 -24.60
CA THR A 259 -13.27 0.67 -23.76
C THR A 259 -13.37 1.02 -22.27
N THR A 260 -14.41 1.73 -21.81
CA THR A 260 -14.67 1.84 -20.36
C THR A 260 -14.99 0.47 -19.72
N ALA A 261 -15.57 -0.46 -20.50
CA ALA A 261 -15.65 -1.89 -20.13
C ALA A 261 -14.34 -2.67 -20.38
N GLY A 262 -13.38 -2.08 -21.08
CA GLY A 262 -12.11 -2.69 -21.51
C GLY A 262 -10.88 -2.34 -20.66
N MET A 263 -10.79 -1.11 -20.16
CA MET A 263 -9.74 -0.70 -19.21
C MET A 263 -9.94 -1.30 -17.82
N PHE A 264 -11.23 -1.44 -17.47
CA PHE A 264 -11.73 -2.32 -16.43
C PHE A 264 -12.13 -3.69 -17.01
N THR A 265 -11.32 -4.24 -17.92
CA THR A 265 -11.44 -5.68 -18.22
C THR A 265 -11.23 -6.45 -16.92
N SER A 266 -11.91 -7.59 -16.79
CA SER A 266 -11.76 -8.49 -15.64
C SER A 266 -10.30 -8.75 -15.26
N ALA A 267 -9.36 -8.68 -16.21
CA ALA A 267 -7.93 -8.89 -15.99
C ALA A 267 -7.21 -7.83 -15.12
N ASN A 268 -7.63 -6.56 -15.10
CA ASN A 268 -6.97 -5.50 -14.32
C ASN A 268 -7.60 -5.28 -12.93
N LEU A 269 -8.76 -5.90 -12.68
CA LEU A 269 -9.58 -5.72 -11.49
C LEU A 269 -9.73 -7.00 -10.66
N GLU A 270 -8.98 -8.04 -11.00
CA GLU A 270 -8.74 -9.16 -10.10
C GLU A 270 -7.83 -8.78 -8.92
N ASP A 271 -7.20 -7.59 -8.95
CA ASP A 271 -6.38 -7.10 -7.86
C ASP A 271 -7.21 -6.34 -6.81
N ASP A 272 -7.45 -7.00 -5.67
CA ASP A 272 -8.04 -6.44 -4.46
C ASP A 272 -7.49 -5.06 -4.06
N HIS A 273 -6.18 -4.81 -4.26
CA HIS A 273 -5.55 -3.55 -3.84
C HIS A 273 -6.00 -2.38 -4.70
N VAL A 274 -6.21 -2.61 -5.99
CA VAL A 274 -6.73 -1.62 -6.93
C VAL A 274 -8.16 -1.22 -6.53
N ILE A 275 -9.00 -2.21 -6.23
CA ILE A 275 -10.39 -1.99 -5.80
C ILE A 275 -10.39 -1.23 -4.46
N ALA A 276 -9.57 -1.63 -3.50
CA ALA A 276 -9.48 -0.98 -2.20
C ALA A 276 -9.08 0.49 -2.32
N ASN A 277 -8.06 0.79 -3.14
CA ASN A 277 -7.62 2.16 -3.38
C ASN A 277 -8.74 3.00 -4.00
N ALA A 278 -9.43 2.47 -5.02
CA ALA A 278 -10.52 3.18 -5.68
C ALA A 278 -11.67 3.50 -4.72
N LEU A 279 -12.12 2.53 -3.93
CA LEU A 279 -13.20 2.74 -2.97
C LEU A 279 -12.79 3.68 -1.82
N GLY A 280 -11.55 3.57 -1.34
CA GLY A 280 -11.01 4.47 -0.30
C GLY A 280 -10.97 5.92 -0.78
N LEU A 281 -10.67 6.12 -2.06
CA LEU A 281 -10.65 7.43 -2.70
C LEU A 281 -12.05 8.03 -2.84
N LEU A 282 -13.01 7.24 -3.31
CA LEU A 282 -14.42 7.67 -3.43
C LEU A 282 -15.00 8.05 -2.07
N TRP A 283 -14.62 7.33 -1.02
CA TRP A 283 -14.98 7.71 0.35
C TRP A 283 -14.41 9.08 0.71
N LYS A 284 -13.10 9.30 0.53
CA LYS A 284 -12.48 10.60 0.83
C LYS A 284 -13.16 11.74 0.10
N LEU A 285 -13.46 11.56 -1.18
CA LEU A 285 -14.19 12.55 -1.97
C LEU A 285 -15.57 12.83 -1.39
N GLN A 286 -16.31 11.80 -0.98
CA GLN A 286 -17.61 11.96 -0.31
C GLN A 286 -17.51 12.80 0.97
N CYS A 287 -16.47 12.59 1.77
CA CYS A 287 -16.23 13.34 3.00
C CYS A 287 -15.83 14.79 2.72
N CYS A 288 -15.03 15.03 1.67
CA CYS A 288 -14.59 16.37 1.28
C CYS A 288 -15.71 17.17 0.57
N SER A 289 -16.59 16.50 -0.17
CA SER A 289 -17.73 17.10 -0.87
C SER A 289 -18.90 17.46 0.05
N SER A 290 -18.64 17.70 1.34
CA SER A 290 -19.66 17.94 2.38
C SER A 290 -20.44 19.25 2.22
N GLN A 291 -20.46 19.85 1.03
CA GLN A 291 -21.43 20.87 0.65
C GLN A 291 -22.67 20.23 0.01
N PRO A 292 -23.83 20.21 0.70
CA PRO A 292 -25.05 19.53 0.25
C PRO A 292 -25.74 20.18 -0.98
N SER A 293 -25.15 21.20 -1.60
CA SER A 293 -25.76 21.96 -2.69
C SER A 293 -25.40 21.48 -4.10
N ASP A 294 -24.39 20.62 -4.27
CA ASP A 294 -23.98 20.14 -5.60
C ASP A 294 -24.54 18.74 -5.90
N GLU A 295 -25.76 18.71 -6.42
CA GLU A 295 -26.45 17.49 -6.82
C GLU A 295 -25.76 16.78 -8.01
N SER A 296 -25.01 17.53 -8.83
CA SER A 296 -24.25 16.97 -9.95
C SER A 296 -23.05 16.17 -9.46
N ALA A 297 -22.25 16.75 -8.55
CA ALA A 297 -21.12 16.07 -7.93
C ALA A 297 -21.57 14.83 -7.14
N ALA A 298 -22.67 14.93 -6.38
CA ALA A 298 -23.23 13.78 -5.66
C ALA A 298 -23.70 12.65 -6.60
N THR A 299 -24.24 13.00 -7.76
CA THR A 299 -24.69 12.04 -8.77
C THR A 299 -23.51 11.34 -9.46
N ALA A 300 -22.48 12.10 -9.84
CA ALA A 300 -21.25 11.55 -10.39
C ALA A 300 -20.58 10.59 -9.39
N LEU A 301 -20.47 10.98 -8.11
CA LEU A 301 -19.88 10.16 -7.07
C LEU A 301 -20.62 8.83 -6.86
N ARG A 302 -21.97 8.86 -6.80
CA ARG A 302 -22.79 7.63 -6.72
C ARG A 302 -22.62 6.74 -7.94
N SER A 303 -22.53 7.33 -9.14
CA SER A 303 -22.25 6.58 -10.37
C SER A 303 -20.91 5.84 -10.28
N ARG A 304 -19.87 6.50 -9.76
CA ARG A 304 -18.55 5.91 -9.58
C ARG A 304 -18.55 4.77 -8.55
N TRP A 305 -19.22 4.96 -7.41
CA TRP A 305 -19.43 3.88 -6.44
C TRP A 305 -20.07 2.65 -7.06
N ARG A 306 -21.11 2.82 -7.88
CA ARG A 306 -21.75 1.72 -8.61
C ARG A 306 -20.80 0.98 -9.52
N SER A 307 -20.00 1.70 -10.31
CA SER A 307 -19.06 1.09 -11.25
C SER A 307 -18.00 0.26 -10.51
N VAL A 308 -17.36 0.81 -9.48
CA VAL A 308 -16.31 0.10 -8.73
C VAL A 308 -16.89 -1.07 -7.93
N ALA A 309 -18.06 -0.91 -7.31
CA ALA A 309 -18.71 -1.99 -6.57
C ALA A 309 -19.23 -3.12 -7.48
N ALA A 310 -19.74 -2.79 -8.68
CA ALA A 310 -20.15 -3.78 -9.67
C ALA A 310 -19.00 -4.65 -10.12
N VAL A 311 -17.86 -4.01 -10.41
CA VAL A 311 -16.60 -4.68 -10.71
C VAL A 311 -16.17 -5.60 -9.58
N ALA A 312 -16.16 -5.09 -8.34
CA ALA A 312 -15.68 -5.86 -7.21
C ALA A 312 -16.49 -7.15 -7.02
N VAL A 313 -17.82 -7.07 -7.11
CA VAL A 313 -18.69 -8.26 -6.97
C VAL A 313 -18.60 -9.21 -8.17
N ALA A 314 -18.19 -8.73 -9.35
CA ALA A 314 -17.98 -9.60 -10.51
C ALA A 314 -16.70 -10.44 -10.40
N ALA A 315 -15.75 -10.06 -9.53
CA ALA A 315 -14.52 -10.80 -9.32
C ALA A 315 -14.83 -12.16 -8.64
N PRO A 316 -14.34 -13.30 -9.15
CA PRO A 316 -14.60 -14.63 -8.54
C PRO A 316 -14.17 -14.73 -7.07
N SER A 317 -13.24 -13.88 -6.66
CA SER A 317 -12.63 -13.83 -5.33
C SER A 317 -13.36 -12.89 -4.36
N TRP A 318 -14.45 -12.23 -4.72
CA TRP A 318 -14.94 -11.07 -3.96
C TRP A 318 -15.44 -11.35 -2.53
N LEU A 319 -15.86 -12.59 -2.27
CA LEU A 319 -16.23 -13.06 -0.93
C LEU A 319 -15.05 -13.69 -0.16
N SER A 320 -13.91 -13.86 -0.84
CA SER A 320 -12.69 -14.48 -0.30
C SER A 320 -11.65 -13.48 0.17
N HIS A 321 -11.96 -12.17 0.12
CA HIS A 321 -11.07 -11.13 0.63
C HIS A 321 -10.85 -11.31 2.15
N VAL A 322 -9.60 -11.10 2.55
CA VAL A 322 -9.12 -11.19 3.95
C VAL A 322 -8.67 -9.80 4.43
N ASP A 323 -8.96 -8.75 3.64
CA ASP A 323 -8.59 -7.39 3.95
C ASP A 323 -9.78 -6.66 4.55
N SER A 324 -9.69 -6.37 5.85
CA SER A 324 -10.74 -5.71 6.61
C SER A 324 -11.03 -4.28 6.14
N LEU A 325 -10.03 -3.59 5.59
CA LEU A 325 -10.22 -2.26 5.04
C LEU A 325 -11.00 -2.34 3.72
N LEU A 326 -10.60 -3.25 2.83
CA LEU A 326 -11.33 -3.49 1.58
C LEU A 326 -12.78 -3.91 1.88
N ASP A 327 -13.02 -4.79 2.85
CA ASP A 327 -14.36 -5.22 3.23
C ASP A 327 -15.23 -4.03 3.66
N VAL A 328 -14.71 -3.11 4.49
CA VAL A 328 -15.44 -1.90 4.93
C VAL A 328 -15.74 -0.96 3.76
N LEU A 329 -14.74 -0.73 2.92
CA LEU A 329 -14.86 0.11 1.73
C LEU A 329 -15.84 -0.49 0.70
N LEU A 330 -15.84 -1.82 0.57
CA LEU A 330 -16.79 -2.55 -0.28
C LEU A 330 -18.21 -2.47 0.26
N VAL A 331 -18.42 -2.70 1.55
CA VAL A 331 -19.75 -2.54 2.16
C VAL A 331 -20.28 -1.14 1.93
N ARG A 332 -19.46 -0.11 2.16
CA ARG A 332 -19.84 1.28 1.87
C ARG A 332 -20.18 1.46 0.40
N GLY A 333 -19.32 0.99 -0.50
CA GLY A 333 -19.56 1.12 -1.94
C GLY A 333 -20.78 0.38 -2.44
N LEU A 334 -21.10 -0.77 -1.86
CA LEU A 334 -22.32 -1.52 -2.14
C LEU A 334 -23.56 -0.78 -1.63
N VAL A 335 -23.49 -0.14 -0.45
CA VAL A 335 -24.59 0.71 0.05
C VAL A 335 -24.80 1.91 -0.86
N GLU A 336 -23.75 2.64 -1.22
CA GLU A 336 -23.82 3.79 -2.14
C GLU A 336 -24.26 3.38 -3.55
N ALA A 337 -24.03 2.12 -3.92
CA ALA A 337 -24.49 1.53 -5.17
C ALA A 337 -25.93 0.97 -5.13
N ASP A 338 -26.63 1.08 -3.99
CA ASP A 338 -27.97 0.53 -3.78
C ASP A 338 -28.03 -1.02 -3.87
N ARG A 339 -26.94 -1.68 -3.45
CA ARG A 339 -26.74 -3.14 -3.43
C ARG A 339 -26.73 -3.70 -2.01
N LEU A 340 -27.77 -3.39 -1.24
CA LEU A 340 -27.85 -3.72 0.20
C LEU A 340 -27.71 -5.23 0.48
N GLN A 341 -28.29 -6.09 -0.34
CA GLN A 341 -28.22 -7.55 -0.13
C GLN A 341 -26.79 -8.10 -0.23
N ASP A 342 -25.97 -7.54 -1.13
CA ASP A 342 -24.58 -7.92 -1.29
C ASP A 342 -23.74 -7.42 -0.11
N ALA A 343 -24.04 -6.20 0.37
CA ALA A 343 -23.42 -5.63 1.57
C ALA A 343 -23.72 -6.49 2.81
N GLU A 344 -24.98 -6.88 3.01
CA GLU A 344 -25.40 -7.77 4.10
C GLU A 344 -24.72 -9.14 4.02
N THR A 345 -24.58 -9.69 2.81
CA THR A 345 -23.88 -10.96 2.58
C THR A 345 -22.42 -10.85 3.03
N LEU A 346 -21.73 -9.77 2.64
CA LEU A 346 -20.34 -9.52 3.02
C LEU A 346 -20.18 -9.33 4.54
N VAL A 347 -21.06 -8.55 5.18
CA VAL A 347 -21.07 -8.35 6.64
C VAL A 347 -21.36 -9.66 7.37
N GLY A 348 -22.34 -10.44 6.91
CA GLY A 348 -22.73 -11.72 7.52
C GLY A 348 -21.60 -12.74 7.54
N LEU A 349 -20.74 -12.73 6.52
CA LEU A 349 -19.53 -13.57 6.44
C LEU A 349 -18.39 -13.09 7.36
N ARG A 350 -18.48 -11.89 7.95
CA ARG A 350 -17.39 -11.18 8.64
C ARG A 350 -17.81 -10.56 9.98
N SER A 351 -18.90 -11.04 10.57
CA SER A 351 -19.60 -10.45 11.73
C SER A 351 -18.74 -10.12 12.96
N SER A 352 -17.61 -10.81 13.18
CA SER A 352 -16.68 -10.54 14.30
C SER A 352 -15.61 -9.48 14.02
N LEU A 353 -15.40 -9.11 12.74
CA LEU A 353 -14.38 -8.17 12.29
C LEU A 353 -14.97 -6.77 12.07
N PHE A 354 -16.16 -6.69 11.48
CA PHE A 354 -16.87 -5.43 11.23
C PHE A 354 -17.14 -4.65 12.52
N TYR A 355 -17.60 -5.34 13.57
CA TYR A 355 -17.97 -4.71 14.85
C TYR A 355 -16.81 -3.90 15.46
N ARG A 356 -15.56 -4.34 15.27
CA ARG A 356 -14.37 -3.66 15.83
C ARG A 356 -13.92 -2.44 15.04
N ILE A 357 -14.20 -2.38 13.74
CA ILE A 357 -13.78 -1.27 12.88
C ILE A 357 -14.84 -0.17 12.88
N THR A 358 -16.13 -0.54 12.86
CA THR A 358 -17.22 0.44 12.89
C THR A 358 -17.32 1.20 14.22
N GLU A 359 -16.91 0.61 15.34
CA GLU A 359 -16.85 1.32 16.64
C GLU A 359 -15.70 2.35 16.75
N ARG A 360 -14.73 2.33 15.83
CA ARG A 360 -13.54 3.19 15.88
C ARG A 360 -13.40 4.18 14.72
N ALA A 361 -14.00 3.86 13.56
CA ALA A 361 -13.93 4.68 12.35
C ALA A 361 -15.12 5.65 12.18
N PHE A 362 -16.14 5.52 13.03
CA PHE A 362 -17.29 6.41 13.16
C PHE A 362 -17.38 6.89 14.62
#